data_AF-A0A1E7Q5I0-F1
#
_entry.id   AF-A0A1E7Q5I0-F1
#
_cell.length_a   1.000
_cell.length_b   1.000
_cell.length_c   1.000
_cell.angle_alpha   90.00
_cell.angle_beta   90.00
_cell.angle_gamma   90.00
#
_symmetry.space_group_name_H-M   'P 1'
#
loop_
_entity.id
_entity.type
_entity.pdbx_description
1 polymer ?
#
loop_
_entity_poly.entity_id
_entity_poly.type
_entity_poly.pdbx_seq_one_letter_code
_entity_poly.pdbx_strand_id
1 'polypeptide(L)'
;MPDQDYNGIILEDKWGKTYLCSNCLFAYADLGQSPITELKDNIYGRYFLHDLEPATEQRSIWAKMYQQARPSQFDLSRYTNLQLRDSLIDIFSNNEMWVWPLSDGWGQQPEGIGIGDGGLAPVASSGSSAPPVANPALPRGGGVVAVDNAPAKRAEHNVRVAATDISDNSLKSLTKNDINIAKSEGDSKLHIHAREKVAKDFLEKNGFTESQIANAIGDEKAGIEGGIDFTRPVEVISFPPPEEMSQYVKSHGFPGNWFDPLSTQTPNQLGLSGEGRKATSFKVPKSQGLQSHSKPIIDNWTNPSNPVNTSGGGIQLFINDDTKKAVISINKVGI
;
A
#
# COMPACT_ATOMS: atom_id res chain seq x y z
N MET A 1 10.32 -27.61 1.77
CA MET A 1 10.27 -27.92 3.21
C MET A 1 9.73 -29.33 3.35
N PRO A 2 10.33 -30.22 4.16
CA PRO A 2 9.80 -31.58 4.35
C PRO A 2 8.46 -31.51 5.09
N ASP A 3 7.60 -32.50 4.83
CA ASP A 3 6.18 -32.61 5.23
C ASP A 3 5.88 -32.33 6.73
N GLN A 4 5.79 -31.06 7.11
CA GLN A 4 5.14 -30.66 8.36
C GLN A 4 3.65 -30.54 8.07
N ASP A 5 2.86 -31.50 8.57
CA ASP A 5 1.40 -31.44 8.50
C ASP A 5 0.90 -30.36 9.47
N TYR A 6 0.78 -29.13 8.97
CA TYR A 6 0.21 -28.01 9.71
C TYR A 6 -1.29 -28.17 9.98
N ASN A 7 -1.89 -29.30 9.60
CA ASN A 7 -3.27 -29.70 9.84
C ASN A 7 -4.21 -28.50 9.70
N GLY A 8 -4.35 -28.03 8.47
CA GLY A 8 -5.10 -26.84 8.14
C GLY A 8 -5.54 -26.88 6.68
N ILE A 9 -6.34 -25.89 6.32
CA ILE A 9 -6.82 -25.76 4.95
C ILE A 9 -6.13 -24.58 4.27
N ILE A 10 -5.77 -24.78 3.02
CA ILE A 10 -5.28 -23.70 2.16
C ILE A 10 -6.49 -23.01 1.55
N LEU A 11 -6.52 -21.70 1.68
CA LEU A 11 -7.55 -20.84 1.11
C LEU A 11 -6.91 -19.94 0.07
N GLU A 12 -7.71 -19.51 -0.90
CA GLU A 12 -7.32 -18.51 -1.88
C GLU A 12 -8.40 -17.42 -1.91
N ASP A 13 -7.99 -16.16 -2.02
CA ASP A 13 -8.94 -15.06 -2.25
C ASP A 13 -9.06 -14.72 -3.75
N LYS A 14 -10.02 -13.86 -4.07
CA LYS A 14 -10.27 -13.31 -5.41
C LYS A 14 -9.12 -12.49 -5.98
N TRP A 15 -8.04 -12.29 -5.23
CA TRP A 15 -6.82 -11.65 -5.66
C TRP A 15 -5.66 -12.64 -5.75
N GLY A 16 -5.94 -13.95 -5.74
CA GLY A 16 -4.94 -15.02 -5.83
C GLY A 16 -4.01 -15.11 -4.62
N LYS A 17 -4.35 -14.46 -3.50
CA LYS A 17 -3.57 -14.56 -2.27
C LYS A 17 -3.91 -15.86 -1.59
N THR A 18 -2.88 -16.57 -1.13
CA THR A 18 -3.07 -17.84 -0.45
C THR A 18 -2.91 -17.68 1.05
N TYR A 19 -3.71 -18.44 1.79
CA TYR A 19 -3.74 -18.40 3.24
C TYR A 19 -3.72 -19.81 3.82
N LEU A 20 -3.03 -20.00 4.93
CA LEU A 20 -3.21 -21.17 5.78
C LEU A 20 -4.23 -20.84 6.85
N CYS A 21 -5.34 -21.56 6.88
CA CYS A 21 -6.32 -21.51 7.96
C CYS A 21 -6.17 -22.77 8.83
N SER A 22 -5.69 -22.60 10.06
CA SER A 22 -5.39 -23.71 10.96
C SER A 22 -5.63 -23.34 12.42
N ASN A 23 -5.99 -24.34 13.22
CA ASN A 23 -6.05 -24.29 14.68
C ASN A 23 -4.90 -25.10 15.32
N CYS A 24 -3.94 -25.57 14.51
CA CYS A 24 -2.82 -26.37 14.97
C CYS A 24 -1.79 -25.50 15.71
N LEU A 25 -1.42 -25.91 16.92
CA LEU A 25 -0.40 -25.21 17.72
C LEU A 25 0.99 -25.27 17.07
N PHE A 26 1.30 -26.29 16.26
CA PHE A 26 2.56 -26.34 15.51
C PHE A 26 2.61 -25.29 14.41
N ALA A 27 1.52 -25.10 13.67
CA ALA A 27 1.43 -24.01 12.69
C ALA A 27 1.62 -22.64 13.36
N TYR A 28 1.05 -22.46 14.55
CA TYR A 28 1.24 -21.25 15.35
C TYR A 28 2.69 -21.06 15.84
N ALA A 29 3.35 -22.13 16.26
CA ALA A 29 4.74 -22.07 16.71
C ALA A 29 5.72 -21.76 15.57
N ASP A 30 5.50 -22.33 14.38
CA ASP A 30 6.42 -22.22 13.25
C ASP A 30 6.19 -20.95 12.41
N LEU A 31 4.93 -20.56 12.18
CA LEU A 31 4.59 -19.35 11.41
C LEU A 31 4.54 -18.07 12.26
N GLY A 32 4.60 -18.20 13.59
CA GLY A 32 4.70 -17.09 14.52
C GLY A 32 3.44 -16.22 14.66
N GLN A 33 3.64 -15.02 15.22
CA GLN A 33 2.57 -14.08 15.61
C GLN A 33 2.05 -13.18 14.49
N SER A 34 2.16 -13.58 13.23
CA SER A 34 1.62 -12.83 12.11
C SER A 34 0.32 -13.40 11.50
N PRO A 35 -0.63 -14.01 12.26
CA PRO A 35 -1.94 -14.28 11.68
C PRO A 35 -2.67 -12.95 11.45
N ILE A 36 -3.64 -12.94 10.55
CA ILE A 36 -4.46 -11.78 10.20
C ILE A 36 -5.35 -11.45 11.39
N THR A 37 -4.87 -10.59 12.29
CA THR A 37 -5.56 -10.24 13.54
C THR A 37 -6.86 -9.48 13.31
N GLU A 38 -6.97 -8.82 12.15
CA GLU A 38 -8.15 -8.09 11.70
C GLU A 38 -9.35 -9.00 11.50
N LEU A 39 -9.18 -10.32 11.32
CA LEU A 39 -10.30 -11.27 11.23
C LEU A 39 -11.15 -11.35 12.51
N LYS A 40 -10.62 -10.87 13.64
CA LYS A 40 -11.36 -10.74 14.89
C LYS A 40 -12.38 -9.59 14.84
N ASP A 41 -12.21 -8.64 13.93
CA ASP A 41 -13.22 -7.63 13.66
C ASP A 41 -14.32 -8.24 12.80
N ASN A 42 -15.57 -8.10 13.24
CA ASN A 42 -16.73 -8.68 12.55
C ASN A 42 -16.88 -8.13 11.12
N ILE A 43 -16.54 -6.87 10.88
CA ILE A 43 -16.66 -6.25 9.56
C ILE A 43 -15.59 -6.81 8.63
N TYR A 44 -14.32 -6.80 9.06
CA TYR A 44 -13.22 -7.31 8.25
C TYR A 44 -13.34 -8.83 8.01
N GLY A 45 -13.68 -9.60 9.05
CA GLY A 45 -13.90 -11.05 8.93
C GLY A 45 -14.98 -11.40 7.90
N ARG A 46 -16.06 -10.60 7.80
CA ARG A 46 -17.07 -10.76 6.74
C ARG A 46 -16.49 -10.55 5.35
N TYR A 47 -15.72 -9.48 5.16
CA TYR A 47 -15.11 -9.20 3.86
C TYR A 47 -14.15 -10.30 3.44
N PHE A 48 -13.27 -10.73 4.35
CA PHE A 48 -12.36 -11.84 4.08
C PHE A 48 -13.11 -13.10 3.65
N LEU A 49 -14.13 -13.53 4.40
CA LEU A 49 -14.91 -14.72 4.07
C LEU A 49 -15.65 -14.61 2.74
N HIS A 50 -16.09 -13.40 2.38
CA HIS A 50 -16.77 -13.13 1.12
C HIS A 50 -15.83 -13.09 -0.09
N ASP A 51 -14.55 -12.79 0.14
CA ASP A 51 -13.52 -12.67 -0.90
C ASP A 51 -12.83 -14.00 -1.22
N LEU A 52 -13.16 -15.10 -0.52
CA LEU A 52 -12.59 -16.43 -0.80
C LEU A 52 -13.13 -17.05 -2.09
N GLU A 53 -12.23 -17.67 -2.86
CA GLU A 53 -12.51 -18.34 -4.13
C GLU A 53 -12.42 -19.88 -4.01
N PRO A 54 -13.15 -20.63 -4.87
CA PRO A 54 -14.10 -20.11 -5.84
C PRO A 54 -15.41 -19.63 -5.20
N ALA A 55 -15.92 -18.48 -5.62
CA ALA A 55 -17.15 -17.87 -5.06
C ALA A 55 -18.38 -18.80 -5.19
N THR A 56 -18.40 -19.66 -6.20
CA THR A 56 -19.44 -20.69 -6.40
C THR A 56 -19.44 -21.77 -5.31
N GLU A 57 -18.32 -21.97 -4.62
CA GLU A 57 -18.17 -22.95 -3.54
C GLU A 57 -18.06 -22.31 -2.16
N GLN A 58 -18.39 -21.02 -2.02
CA GLN A 58 -18.22 -20.27 -0.79
C GLN A 58 -18.80 -20.96 0.44
N ARG A 59 -19.99 -21.55 0.35
CA ARG A 59 -20.58 -22.35 1.45
C ARG A 59 -19.71 -23.57 1.81
N SER A 60 -19.16 -24.26 0.81
CA SER A 60 -18.29 -25.42 1.04
C SER A 60 -16.96 -25.01 1.66
N ILE A 61 -16.40 -23.88 1.25
CA ILE A 61 -15.17 -23.32 1.85
C ILE A 61 -15.42 -23.01 3.32
N TRP A 62 -16.51 -22.29 3.62
CA TRP A 62 -16.91 -21.99 5.00
C TRP A 62 -17.17 -23.25 5.83
N ALA A 63 -17.79 -24.27 5.24
CA ALA A 63 -18.02 -25.55 5.92
C ALA A 63 -16.70 -26.25 6.29
N LYS A 64 -15.72 -26.27 5.36
CA LYS A 64 -14.38 -26.83 5.62
C LYS A 64 -13.65 -26.06 6.72
N MET A 65 -13.69 -24.72 6.68
CA MET A 65 -13.13 -23.86 7.74
C MET A 65 -13.77 -24.17 9.09
N TYR A 66 -15.10 -24.31 9.12
CA TYR A 66 -15.83 -24.59 10.35
C TYR A 66 -15.46 -25.95 10.92
N GLN A 67 -15.40 -26.97 10.07
CA GLN A 67 -15.01 -28.33 10.45
C GLN A 67 -13.54 -28.41 10.89
N GLN A 68 -12.65 -27.60 10.33
CA GLN A 68 -11.27 -27.48 10.81
C GLN A 68 -11.24 -27.01 12.27
N ALA A 69 -12.03 -25.99 12.60
CA ALA A 69 -12.15 -25.47 13.97
C ALA A 69 -12.97 -26.40 14.90
N ARG A 70 -13.89 -27.19 14.34
CA ARG A 70 -14.86 -28.04 15.06
C ARG A 70 -14.98 -29.42 14.40
N PRO A 71 -13.94 -30.27 14.53
CA PRO A 71 -13.87 -31.54 13.80
C PRO A 71 -14.95 -32.56 14.20
N SER A 72 -15.64 -32.37 15.33
CA SER A 72 -16.74 -33.22 15.77
C SER A 72 -18.12 -32.83 15.21
N GLN A 73 -18.25 -31.68 14.51
CA GLN A 73 -19.51 -31.21 13.96
C GLN A 73 -19.60 -31.41 12.45
N PHE A 74 -20.07 -32.59 12.06
CA PHE A 74 -20.17 -33.01 10.66
C PHE A 74 -21.45 -32.55 9.96
N ASP A 75 -22.56 -32.42 10.69
CA ASP A 75 -23.86 -32.01 10.13
C ASP A 75 -24.06 -30.50 10.24
N LEU A 76 -23.78 -29.80 9.16
CA LEU A 76 -24.01 -28.36 9.01
C LEU A 76 -25.31 -28.03 8.26
N SER A 77 -26.18 -29.03 8.00
CA SER A 77 -27.44 -28.83 7.28
C SER A 77 -28.38 -27.84 7.99
N ARG A 78 -28.25 -27.74 9.31
CA ARG A 78 -29.04 -26.84 10.15
C ARG A 78 -28.59 -25.38 10.09
N TYR A 79 -27.38 -25.11 9.57
CA TYR A 79 -26.86 -23.76 9.45
C TYR A 79 -27.26 -23.13 8.12
N THR A 80 -27.92 -21.97 8.17
CA THR A 80 -27.99 -21.06 7.01
C THR A 80 -26.59 -20.54 6.65
N ASN A 81 -26.40 -20.01 5.43
CA ASN A 81 -25.13 -19.40 5.02
C ASN A 81 -24.70 -18.28 5.98
N LEU A 82 -25.66 -17.45 6.41
CA LEU A 82 -25.40 -16.34 7.33
C LEU A 82 -24.96 -16.85 8.71
N GLN A 83 -25.65 -17.85 9.26
CA GLN A 83 -25.28 -18.45 10.55
C GLN A 83 -23.90 -19.12 10.49
N LEU A 84 -23.57 -19.81 9.39
CA LEU A 84 -22.27 -20.43 9.22
C LEU A 84 -21.15 -19.38 9.16
N ARG A 85 -21.33 -18.31 8.38
CA ARG A 85 -20.41 -17.17 8.31
C ARG A 85 -20.23 -16.52 9.67
N ASP A 86 -21.33 -16.20 10.35
CA ASP A 86 -21.28 -15.52 11.64
C ASP A 86 -20.60 -16.40 12.71
N SER A 87 -20.80 -17.73 12.65
CA SER A 87 -20.08 -18.66 13.54
C SER A 87 -18.58 -18.72 13.27
N LEU A 88 -18.14 -18.58 12.02
CA LEU A 88 -16.71 -18.48 11.68
C LEU A 88 -16.08 -17.20 12.23
N ILE A 89 -16.82 -16.10 12.20
CA ILE A 89 -16.37 -14.82 12.79
C ILE A 89 -16.22 -14.96 14.30
N ASP A 90 -17.14 -15.65 14.97
CA ASP A 90 -17.03 -15.94 16.40
C ASP A 90 -15.79 -16.80 16.70
N ILE A 91 -15.52 -17.83 15.89
CA ILE A 91 -14.32 -18.68 15.99
C ILE A 91 -13.04 -17.85 15.90
N PHE A 92 -12.94 -16.92 14.94
CA PHE A 92 -11.80 -16.03 14.81
C PHE A 92 -11.65 -15.10 16.02
N SER A 93 -12.75 -14.49 16.44
CA SER A 93 -12.79 -13.56 17.57
C SER A 93 -12.34 -14.22 18.88
N ASN A 94 -12.67 -15.50 19.06
CA ASN A 94 -12.30 -16.29 20.23
C ASN A 94 -10.90 -16.91 20.16
N ASN A 95 -10.12 -16.66 19.10
CA ASN A 95 -8.78 -17.25 18.86
C ASN A 95 -8.78 -18.77 18.81
N GLU A 96 -9.85 -19.37 18.30
CA GLU A 96 -9.95 -20.82 18.19
C GLU A 96 -9.41 -21.35 16.85
N MET A 97 -9.19 -20.44 15.89
CA MET A 97 -8.58 -20.70 14.60
C MET A 97 -7.87 -19.44 14.13
N TRP A 98 -6.74 -19.61 13.44
CA TRP A 98 -5.92 -18.52 12.92
C TRP A 98 -5.77 -18.67 11.41
N VAL A 99 -5.54 -17.52 10.75
CA VAL A 99 -5.30 -17.45 9.31
C VAL A 99 -3.99 -16.72 9.08
N TRP A 100 -3.03 -17.38 8.42
CA TRP A 100 -1.75 -16.79 8.04
C TRP A 100 -1.71 -16.55 6.54
N PRO A 101 -1.26 -15.38 6.07
CA PRO A 101 -0.94 -15.20 4.66
C PRO A 101 0.28 -16.05 4.31
N LEU A 102 0.21 -16.78 3.19
CA LEU A 102 1.32 -17.60 2.68
C LEU A 102 2.00 -16.98 1.47
N SER A 103 1.30 -16.12 0.73
CA SER A 103 1.86 -15.35 -0.38
C SER A 103 2.27 -13.96 0.06
N ASP A 104 3.50 -13.56 -0.25
CA ASP A 104 3.95 -12.17 -0.17
C ASP A 104 3.37 -11.36 -1.35
N GLY A 105 2.72 -10.23 -1.05
CA GLY A 105 2.20 -9.31 -2.08
C GLY A 105 0.80 -9.63 -2.61
N TRP A 106 0.43 -8.98 -3.73
CA TRP A 106 -0.83 -9.22 -4.45
C TRP A 106 -0.72 -10.52 -5.25
N GLY A 107 -1.66 -11.45 -5.09
CA GLY A 107 -1.67 -12.70 -5.83
C GLY A 107 -2.16 -12.53 -7.28
N GLN A 108 -2.27 -13.66 -7.99
CA GLN A 108 -2.66 -13.67 -9.40
C GLN A 108 -4.11 -13.19 -9.61
N GLN A 109 -4.33 -12.42 -10.67
CA GLN A 109 -5.65 -11.94 -11.06
C GLN A 109 -6.57 -13.15 -11.36
N PRO A 110 -7.85 -13.12 -10.91
CA PRO A 110 -8.75 -14.26 -11.07
C PRO A 110 -8.95 -14.61 -12.55
N GLU A 111 -8.72 -15.87 -12.89
CA GLU A 111 -9.01 -16.42 -14.21
C GLU A 111 -10.54 -16.46 -14.39
N GLY A 112 -11.07 -15.75 -15.40
CA GLY A 112 -12.49 -15.92 -15.77
C GLY A 112 -13.32 -14.68 -16.12
N ILE A 113 -12.73 -13.49 -16.27
CA ILE A 113 -13.39 -12.42 -17.04
C ILE A 113 -12.83 -12.47 -18.46
N GLY A 114 -13.59 -13.12 -19.35
CA GLY A 114 -13.18 -13.47 -20.70
C GLY A 114 -12.50 -12.34 -21.48
N ILE A 115 -11.18 -12.47 -21.64
CA ILE A 115 -10.46 -12.11 -22.85
C ILE A 115 -9.66 -13.36 -23.22
N GLY A 116 -9.93 -13.86 -24.43
CA GLY A 116 -9.78 -15.27 -24.77
C GLY A 116 -8.38 -15.87 -24.65
N ASP A 117 -8.41 -17.18 -24.42
CA ASP A 117 -7.37 -18.17 -24.68
C ASP A 117 -6.48 -17.81 -25.89
N GLY A 118 -5.25 -17.42 -25.59
CA GLY A 118 -4.11 -17.54 -26.50
C GLY A 118 -3.23 -18.68 -26.01
N GLY A 119 -3.71 -19.90 -26.19
CA GLY A 119 -3.03 -21.13 -25.77
C GLY A 119 -1.58 -21.24 -26.26
N LEU A 120 -0.76 -21.66 -25.29
CA LEU A 120 0.59 -22.22 -25.31
C LEU A 120 1.06 -22.89 -26.62
N ALA A 121 2.33 -22.66 -26.97
CA ALA A 121 3.23 -23.73 -27.39
C ALA A 121 4.70 -23.45 -26.96
N PRO A 122 5.51 -24.49 -26.70
CA PRO A 122 6.71 -24.42 -25.86
C PRO A 122 8.04 -24.31 -26.63
N VAL A 123 9.06 -23.82 -25.89
CA VAL A 123 10.52 -24.09 -25.93
C VAL A 123 11.18 -24.48 -27.27
N ALA A 124 12.13 -23.65 -27.72
CA ALA A 124 13.36 -24.13 -28.36
C ALA A 124 14.53 -23.15 -28.12
N SER A 125 15.61 -23.67 -27.55
CA SER A 125 16.91 -23.01 -27.41
C SER A 125 17.68 -23.03 -28.73
N SER A 126 18.38 -21.94 -29.07
CA SER A 126 19.72 -21.98 -29.67
C SER A 126 20.27 -20.56 -29.80
N GLY A 127 21.42 -20.31 -29.20
CA GLY A 127 22.18 -19.07 -29.40
C GLY A 127 22.89 -19.00 -30.75
N SER A 128 23.31 -17.80 -31.12
CA SER A 128 24.59 -17.50 -31.79
C SER A 128 24.74 -16.00 -32.07
N SER A 129 25.63 -15.37 -31.30
CA SER A 129 26.73 -14.46 -31.71
C SER A 129 26.57 -13.33 -32.75
N ALA A 130 27.09 -12.15 -32.31
CA ALA A 130 28.01 -11.20 -32.97
C ALA A 130 27.49 -9.79 -33.43
N PRO A 131 28.36 -8.75 -33.40
CA PRO A 131 28.05 -7.38 -32.95
C PRO A 131 28.21 -6.29 -34.05
N PRO A 132 28.01 -4.98 -33.77
CA PRO A 132 28.56 -3.92 -34.61
C PRO A 132 29.61 -3.04 -33.92
N VAL A 133 30.84 -3.22 -34.38
CA VAL A 133 31.87 -2.28 -34.87
C VAL A 133 31.74 -0.75 -34.59
N ALA A 134 32.73 -0.27 -33.83
CA ALA A 134 33.65 0.88 -33.97
C ALA A 134 33.24 2.29 -34.53
N ASN A 135 33.75 3.29 -33.80
CA ASN A 135 33.85 4.75 -34.02
C ASN A 135 34.51 5.20 -35.34
N PRO A 136 34.39 6.50 -35.68
CA PRO A 136 35.59 7.36 -35.61
C PRO A 136 35.37 8.74 -34.97
N ALA A 137 36.48 9.40 -34.62
CA ALA A 137 36.62 10.54 -33.73
C ALA A 137 36.92 11.90 -34.41
N LEU A 138 36.58 12.99 -33.69
CA LEU A 138 37.27 14.30 -33.52
C LEU A 138 37.36 15.31 -34.71
N PRO A 139 37.35 16.65 -34.44
CA PRO A 139 38.52 17.37 -33.87
C PRO A 139 38.26 18.49 -32.83
N ARG A 140 39.39 18.91 -32.23
CA ARG A 140 39.66 19.91 -31.17
C ARG A 140 39.65 21.38 -31.63
N GLY A 141 39.49 22.29 -30.65
CA GLY A 141 40.05 23.67 -30.59
C GLY A 141 39.35 24.46 -29.46
N GLY A 142 39.95 24.84 -28.32
CA GLY A 142 40.96 25.90 -28.09
C GLY A 142 40.26 27.27 -27.91
N GLY A 143 40.45 28.14 -26.92
CA GLY A 143 41.24 28.25 -25.69
C GLY A 143 41.14 29.72 -25.18
N VAL A 144 41.11 29.92 -23.84
CA VAL A 144 41.42 31.14 -23.02
C VAL A 144 40.66 32.46 -23.32
N VAL A 145 40.26 33.31 -22.35
CA VAL A 145 41.09 34.18 -21.48
C VAL A 145 40.35 34.57 -20.18
N ALA A 146 41.12 34.70 -19.09
CA ALA A 146 40.72 35.20 -17.77
C ALA A 146 40.74 36.75 -17.67
N VAL A 147 39.91 37.34 -16.81
CA VAL A 147 40.16 38.67 -16.23
C VAL A 147 39.83 38.66 -14.75
N ASP A 148 40.82 39.05 -13.95
CA ASP A 148 40.85 39.15 -12.50
C ASP A 148 40.56 40.58 -12.00
N ASN A 149 40.29 40.63 -10.68
CA ASN A 149 40.41 41.73 -9.70
C ASN A 149 39.13 42.55 -9.37
N ALA A 150 38.43 42.32 -8.24
CA ALA A 150 38.76 42.57 -6.80
C ALA A 150 38.14 43.90 -6.30
N PRO A 151 38.12 44.22 -4.98
CA PRO A 151 37.54 43.53 -3.83
C PRO A 151 36.55 44.44 -3.04
N ALA A 152 35.66 43.93 -2.17
CA ALA A 152 35.28 44.60 -0.90
C ALA A 152 34.26 43.84 0.00
N LYS A 153 34.70 43.72 1.26
CA LYS A 153 33.98 43.77 2.57
C LYS A 153 32.94 42.70 2.99
N ARG A 154 33.38 41.99 4.04
CA ARG A 154 32.61 41.28 5.07
C ARG A 154 31.41 42.08 5.61
N ALA A 155 30.30 41.38 5.81
CA ALA A 155 29.50 41.48 7.02
C ALA A 155 29.28 40.06 7.55
N GLU A 156 29.67 39.86 8.80
CA GLU A 156 29.64 38.59 9.52
C GLU A 156 28.24 38.36 10.08
N HIS A 157 27.68 37.15 9.92
CA HIS A 157 26.81 36.55 10.93
C HIS A 157 27.01 35.04 10.94
N ASN A 158 27.95 34.65 11.79
CA ASN A 158 28.33 33.29 12.06
C ASN A 158 27.33 32.70 13.06
N VAL A 159 26.28 32.02 12.58
CA VAL A 159 25.57 31.05 13.43
C VAL A 159 26.22 29.70 13.19
N ARG A 160 27.35 29.52 13.88
CA ARG A 160 27.99 28.23 14.08
C ARG A 160 27.08 27.42 15.00
N VAL A 161 26.11 26.71 14.44
CA VAL A 161 25.48 25.60 15.19
C VAL A 161 26.52 24.50 15.21
N ALA A 162 27.13 24.33 16.37
CA ALA A 162 28.06 23.25 16.63
C ALA A 162 27.39 21.93 16.23
N ALA A 163 28.12 21.12 15.46
CA ALA A 163 27.89 19.70 15.34
C ALA A 163 28.11 19.09 16.73
N THR A 164 27.09 19.12 17.57
CA THR A 164 27.00 18.27 18.76
C THR A 164 26.38 16.96 18.34
N ASP A 165 27.11 15.89 18.59
CA ASP A 165 26.71 14.49 18.54
C ASP A 165 25.19 14.30 18.62
N ILE A 166 24.61 13.87 17.49
CA ILE A 166 23.26 13.31 17.47
C ILE A 166 23.39 11.93 18.12
N SER A 167 23.38 11.92 19.45
CA SER A 167 23.13 10.71 20.20
C SER A 167 21.76 10.16 19.81
N ASP A 168 21.72 8.84 19.63
CA ASP A 168 20.66 7.99 19.07
C ASP A 168 19.30 8.02 19.82
N ASN A 169 19.10 9.00 20.72
CA ASN A 169 17.97 9.08 21.65
C ASN A 169 17.10 10.33 21.48
N SER A 170 17.36 11.19 20.49
CA SER A 170 16.51 12.35 20.13
C SER A 170 15.44 12.02 19.07
N LEU A 171 15.36 10.78 18.60
CA LEU A 171 14.59 10.36 17.41
C LEU A 171 13.09 10.10 17.63
N LYS A 172 12.54 10.30 18.84
CA LYS A 172 11.18 9.79 19.17
C LYS A 172 10.01 10.76 19.13
N SER A 173 10.20 12.08 18.98
CA SER A 173 9.06 13.00 18.91
C SER A 173 9.17 14.01 17.78
N LEU A 174 8.05 14.19 17.07
CA LEU A 174 7.89 15.20 16.04
C LEU A 174 7.98 16.60 16.65
N THR A 175 8.88 17.44 16.14
CA THR A 175 9.06 18.81 16.63
C THR A 175 8.29 19.81 15.77
N LYS A 176 8.01 21.01 16.31
CA LYS A 176 7.46 22.13 15.52
C LYS A 176 8.37 22.52 14.35
N ASN A 177 9.68 22.36 14.53
CA ASN A 177 10.66 22.64 13.48
C ASN A 177 10.52 21.65 12.31
N ASP A 178 10.38 20.35 12.61
CA ASP A 178 10.14 19.32 11.60
C ASP A 178 8.87 19.62 10.79
N ILE A 179 7.79 20.02 11.47
CA ILE A 179 6.52 20.40 10.82
C ILE A 179 6.72 21.61 9.89
N ASN A 180 7.47 22.64 10.32
CA ASN A 180 7.69 23.83 9.50
C ASN A 180 8.56 23.52 8.27
N ILE A 181 9.60 22.70 8.44
CA ILE A 181 10.48 22.26 7.35
C ILE A 181 9.71 21.38 6.37
N ALA A 182 8.84 20.49 6.85
CA ALA A 182 8.10 19.58 5.97
C ALA A 182 7.19 20.33 4.99
N LYS A 183 6.62 21.46 5.43
CA LYS A 183 5.75 22.34 4.63
C LYS A 183 6.51 23.28 3.69
N SER A 184 7.81 23.52 3.92
CA SER A 184 8.56 24.45 3.10
C SER A 184 8.99 23.82 1.78
N GLU A 185 9.16 24.68 0.77
CA GLU A 185 9.74 24.30 -0.52
C GLU A 185 11.22 23.91 -0.39
N GLY A 186 11.69 23.08 -1.32
CA GLY A 186 13.06 22.56 -1.37
C GLY A 186 13.15 21.06 -1.18
N ASP A 187 14.31 20.47 -1.46
CA ASP A 187 14.53 19.02 -1.54
C ASP A 187 15.80 18.57 -0.80
N SER A 188 16.34 19.43 0.07
CA SER A 188 17.53 19.07 0.86
C SER A 188 17.24 17.85 1.75
N LYS A 189 18.29 17.13 2.16
CA LYS A 189 18.16 15.97 3.07
C LYS A 189 17.36 16.29 4.34
N LEU A 190 17.47 17.52 4.83
CA LEU A 190 16.72 18.02 5.99
C LEU A 190 15.22 18.15 5.68
N HIS A 191 14.85 18.58 4.46
CA HIS A 191 13.45 18.58 4.02
C HIS A 191 12.90 17.17 3.93
N ILE A 192 13.60 16.28 3.21
CA ILE A 192 13.18 14.89 3.01
C ILE A 192 12.96 14.21 4.37
N HIS A 193 13.95 14.30 5.27
CA HIS A 193 13.85 13.68 6.60
C HIS A 193 12.70 14.24 7.44
N ALA A 194 12.47 15.56 7.41
CA ALA A 194 11.36 16.17 8.14
C ALA A 194 10.00 15.70 7.59
N ARG A 195 9.87 15.53 6.27
CA ARG A 195 8.64 15.08 5.60
C ARG A 195 8.36 13.61 5.88
N GLU A 196 9.38 12.75 5.83
CA GLU A 196 9.30 11.35 6.26
C GLU A 196 8.82 11.26 7.71
N LYS A 197 9.41 12.08 8.60
CA LYS A 197 9.04 12.10 10.03
C LYS A 197 7.59 12.55 10.25
N VAL A 198 7.13 13.58 9.54
CA VAL A 198 5.73 14.04 9.61
C VAL A 198 4.77 12.97 9.09
N ALA A 199 5.07 12.36 7.94
CA ALA A 199 4.25 11.31 7.34
C ALA A 199 4.16 10.09 8.25
N LYS A 200 5.30 9.62 8.77
CA LYS A 200 5.37 8.48 9.69
C LYS A 200 4.62 8.76 10.99
N ASP A 201 4.83 9.92 11.62
CA ASP A 201 4.12 10.31 12.85
C ASP A 201 2.59 10.36 12.64
N PHE A 202 2.14 10.88 11.49
CA PHE A 202 0.71 10.87 11.15
C PHE A 202 0.18 9.43 11.04
N LEU A 203 0.87 8.54 10.34
CA LEU A 203 0.42 7.16 10.15
C LEU A 203 0.43 6.37 11.46
N GLU A 204 1.49 6.47 12.26
CA GLU A 204 1.59 5.77 13.55
C GLU A 204 0.49 6.22 14.52
N LYS A 205 0.23 7.53 14.64
CA LYS A 205 -0.82 8.06 15.52
C LYS A 205 -2.23 7.66 15.10
N ASN A 206 -2.41 7.33 13.83
CA ASN A 206 -3.69 6.90 13.27
C ASN A 206 -3.82 5.37 13.19
N GLY A 207 -2.92 4.62 13.86
CA GLY A 207 -3.06 3.17 14.05
C GLY A 207 -2.70 2.32 12.83
N PHE A 208 -1.99 2.88 11.85
CA PHE A 208 -1.52 2.10 10.71
C PHE A 208 -0.40 1.13 11.12
N THR A 209 -0.43 -0.07 10.56
CA THR A 209 0.59 -1.10 10.81
C THR A 209 1.90 -0.76 10.11
N GLU A 210 3.01 -1.37 10.54
CA GLU A 210 4.32 -1.16 9.92
C GLU A 210 4.31 -1.44 8.41
N SER A 211 3.58 -2.48 7.97
CA SER A 211 3.43 -2.81 6.55
C SER A 211 2.64 -1.73 5.80
N GLN A 212 1.56 -1.20 6.38
CA GLN A 212 0.81 -0.10 5.77
C GLN A 212 1.64 1.17 5.69
N ILE A 213 2.43 1.46 6.72
CA ILE A 213 3.37 2.58 6.74
C ILE A 213 4.39 2.42 5.62
N ALA A 214 5.05 1.26 5.52
CA ALA A 214 6.04 0.97 4.49
C ALA A 214 5.47 1.13 3.07
N ASN A 215 4.22 0.71 2.82
CA ASN A 215 3.58 0.91 1.52
C ASN A 215 3.30 2.40 1.21
N ALA A 216 3.05 3.23 2.22
CA ALA A 216 2.80 4.65 2.02
C ALA A 216 4.10 5.44 1.81
N ILE A 217 5.09 5.25 2.69
CA ILE A 217 6.31 6.07 2.75
C ILE A 217 7.56 5.39 2.20
N GLY A 218 7.50 4.09 1.92
CA GLY A 218 8.62 3.27 1.47
C GLY A 218 9.38 2.61 2.62
N ASP A 219 10.08 1.53 2.29
CA ASP A 219 11.07 0.88 3.14
C ASP A 219 12.19 0.31 2.26
N GLU A 220 13.36 0.97 2.28
CA GLU A 220 14.51 0.57 1.49
C GLU A 220 15.04 -0.83 1.86
N LYS A 221 14.94 -1.23 3.13
CA LYS A 221 15.44 -2.55 3.59
C LYS A 221 14.52 -3.66 3.11
N ALA A 222 13.22 -3.41 3.10
CA ALA A 222 12.22 -4.34 2.58
C ALA A 222 12.05 -4.26 1.05
N GLY A 223 12.70 -3.31 0.37
CA GLY A 223 12.54 -3.09 -1.06
C GLY A 223 11.16 -2.56 -1.45
N ILE A 224 10.45 -1.93 -0.50
CA ILE A 224 9.11 -1.37 -0.73
C ILE A 224 9.26 0.07 -1.19
N GLU A 225 8.70 0.37 -2.36
CA GLU A 225 8.65 1.73 -2.88
C GLU A 225 7.34 2.42 -2.45
N GLY A 226 7.46 3.52 -1.71
CA GLY A 226 6.32 4.31 -1.25
C GLY A 226 5.77 5.27 -2.31
N GLY A 227 4.50 5.66 -2.14
CA GLY A 227 3.79 6.56 -3.05
C GLY A 227 3.99 8.06 -2.80
N ILE A 228 4.64 8.46 -1.70
CA ILE A 228 4.86 9.88 -1.37
C ILE A 228 6.17 10.39 -1.97
N ASP A 229 6.10 11.52 -2.67
CA ASP A 229 7.28 12.28 -3.11
C ASP A 229 7.78 13.21 -2.00
N PHE A 230 8.80 12.76 -1.27
CA PHE A 230 9.43 13.56 -0.21
C PHE A 230 10.35 14.68 -0.71
N THR A 231 10.54 14.84 -2.02
CA THR A 231 11.21 16.04 -2.57
C THR A 231 10.29 17.25 -2.59
N ARG A 232 8.99 17.06 -2.33
CA ARG A 232 7.97 18.11 -2.30
C ARG A 232 7.31 18.25 -0.92
N PRO A 233 6.66 19.39 -0.61
CA PRO A 233 6.06 19.62 0.69
C PRO A 233 5.06 18.55 1.14
N VAL A 234 5.05 18.28 2.45
CA VAL A 234 4.12 17.37 3.14
C VAL A 234 3.51 18.09 4.34
N GLU A 235 2.19 18.01 4.49
CA GLU A 235 1.47 18.71 5.55
C GLU A 235 0.30 17.88 6.10
N VAL A 236 0.12 17.89 7.42
CA VAL A 236 -1.17 17.48 8.02
C VAL A 236 -2.12 18.66 7.98
N ILE A 237 -3.17 18.56 7.18
CA ILE A 237 -4.20 19.59 7.01
C ILE A 237 -5.51 19.19 7.69
N SER A 238 -6.39 20.16 7.92
CA SER A 238 -7.79 19.90 8.25
C SER A 238 -8.66 20.09 7.00
N PHE A 239 -9.64 19.22 6.78
CA PHE A 239 -10.62 19.30 5.69
C PHE A 239 -12.02 18.97 6.23
N PRO A 240 -13.13 19.35 5.56
CA PRO A 240 -13.21 20.27 4.42
C PRO A 240 -12.79 21.70 4.82
N PRO A 241 -12.49 22.60 3.86
CA PRO A 241 -12.72 22.48 2.41
C PRO A 241 -11.67 21.66 1.62
N PRO A 242 -12.05 21.00 0.49
CA PRO A 242 -13.37 20.99 -0.14
C PRO A 242 -14.36 20.02 0.52
N GLU A 243 -15.68 20.29 0.41
CA GLU A 243 -16.76 19.42 0.93
C GLU A 243 -16.83 18.06 0.24
N GLU A 244 -16.27 17.96 -0.96
CA GLU A 244 -16.13 16.73 -1.72
C GLU A 244 -14.69 16.56 -2.20
N MET A 245 -14.23 15.31 -2.25
CA MET A 245 -12.97 14.92 -2.86
C MET A 245 -13.22 13.73 -3.79
N SER A 246 -12.39 13.57 -4.82
CA SER A 246 -12.55 12.45 -5.75
C SER A 246 -11.55 11.33 -5.46
N GLN A 247 -11.85 10.13 -5.94
CA GLN A 247 -10.91 9.01 -5.99
C GLN A 247 -11.20 8.15 -7.21
N TYR A 248 -10.14 7.57 -7.77
CA TYR A 248 -10.22 6.52 -8.77
C TYR A 248 -10.48 5.17 -8.09
N VAL A 249 -11.74 4.74 -8.06
CA VAL A 249 -12.18 3.50 -7.41
C VAL A 249 -12.40 2.39 -8.42
N LYS A 250 -12.19 1.13 -7.99
CA LYS A 250 -12.56 -0.06 -8.78
C LYS A 250 -14.09 -0.17 -8.90
N SER A 251 -14.56 -1.15 -9.67
CA SER A 251 -15.98 -1.40 -9.94
C SER A 251 -16.87 -1.53 -8.70
N HIS A 252 -16.33 -1.95 -7.55
CA HIS A 252 -17.08 -2.04 -6.29
C HIS A 252 -17.45 -0.67 -5.68
N GLY A 253 -16.87 0.43 -6.17
CA GLY A 253 -17.23 1.79 -5.76
C GLY A 253 -16.74 2.24 -4.37
N PHE A 254 -16.40 1.31 -3.47
CA PHE A 254 -15.83 1.65 -2.16
C PHE A 254 -14.52 2.44 -2.26
N PRO A 255 -14.36 3.53 -1.47
CA PRO A 255 -13.14 4.28 -1.45
C PRO A 255 -12.04 3.64 -0.61
N GLY A 256 -10.78 3.85 -1.02
CA GLY A 256 -9.57 3.63 -0.22
C GLY A 256 -9.18 4.87 0.61
N ASN A 257 -7.94 4.92 1.08
CA ASN A 257 -7.43 6.01 1.93
C ASN A 257 -6.81 7.20 1.17
N TRP A 258 -6.54 7.07 -0.13
CA TRP A 258 -5.87 8.10 -0.95
C TRP A 258 -6.85 8.87 -1.84
N PHE A 259 -7.05 10.16 -1.61
CA PHE A 259 -7.99 11.00 -2.35
C PHE A 259 -7.27 12.01 -3.25
N ASP A 260 -7.92 12.37 -4.35
CA ASP A 260 -7.65 13.56 -5.14
C ASP A 260 -8.44 14.74 -4.56
N PRO A 261 -7.80 15.67 -3.82
CA PRO A 261 -8.48 16.82 -3.25
C PRO A 261 -8.85 17.88 -4.29
N LEU A 262 -8.31 17.82 -5.51
CA LEU A 262 -8.61 18.79 -6.58
C LEU A 262 -9.74 18.32 -7.48
N SER A 263 -10.01 17.01 -7.52
CA SER A 263 -11.01 16.36 -8.39
C SER A 263 -10.80 16.57 -9.89
N THR A 264 -9.61 17.01 -10.30
CA THR A 264 -9.25 17.29 -11.70
C THR A 264 -8.00 16.54 -12.15
N GLN A 265 -7.40 15.72 -11.28
CA GLN A 265 -6.13 15.06 -11.56
C GLN A 265 -6.36 13.71 -12.21
N THR A 266 -5.44 13.29 -13.06
CA THR A 266 -5.49 12.00 -13.75
C THR A 266 -4.88 10.87 -12.90
N PRO A 267 -5.20 9.59 -13.17
CA PRO A 267 -4.55 8.46 -12.49
C PRO A 267 -3.02 8.53 -12.57
N ASN A 268 -2.51 8.85 -13.76
CA ASN A 268 -1.08 8.97 -14.03
C ASN A 268 -0.38 10.01 -13.15
N GLN A 269 -1.05 11.14 -12.86
CA GLN A 269 -0.53 12.16 -11.95
C GLN A 269 -0.58 11.72 -10.49
N LEU A 270 -1.52 10.85 -10.13
CA LEU A 270 -1.71 10.31 -8.78
C LEU A 270 -0.93 9.01 -8.53
N GLY A 271 -0.01 8.63 -9.43
CA GLY A 271 0.83 7.46 -9.23
C GLY A 271 0.11 6.12 -9.38
N LEU A 272 -1.00 6.08 -10.15
CA LEU A 272 -1.77 4.86 -10.38
C LEU A 272 -2.20 4.67 -11.84
N SER A 273 -2.37 3.42 -12.26
CA SER A 273 -2.97 3.06 -13.53
C SER A 273 -4.48 3.34 -13.52
N GLY A 274 -4.99 3.96 -14.58
CA GLY A 274 -6.44 4.19 -14.74
C GLY A 274 -7.23 2.91 -15.05
N GLU A 275 -6.56 1.79 -15.32
CA GLU A 275 -7.21 0.55 -15.71
C GLU A 275 -8.18 0.05 -14.63
N GLY A 276 -9.40 -0.28 -15.05
CA GLY A 276 -10.45 -0.80 -14.17
C GLY A 276 -10.96 0.17 -13.11
N ARG A 277 -10.58 1.46 -13.18
CA ARG A 277 -10.97 2.49 -12.21
C ARG A 277 -11.86 3.56 -12.81
N LYS A 278 -12.76 4.09 -11.99
CA LYS A 278 -13.65 5.20 -12.31
C LYS A 278 -13.46 6.34 -11.32
N ALA A 279 -13.32 7.56 -11.82
CA ALA A 279 -13.35 8.76 -10.99
C ALA A 279 -14.73 8.90 -10.31
N THR A 280 -14.74 8.93 -8.99
CA THR A 280 -15.96 9.05 -8.18
C THR A 280 -15.76 10.16 -7.15
N SER A 281 -16.75 11.07 -7.05
CA SER A 281 -16.78 12.12 -6.02
C SER A 281 -17.39 11.59 -4.74
N PHE A 282 -16.80 11.96 -3.60
CA PHE A 282 -17.27 11.58 -2.28
C PHE A 282 -17.43 12.82 -1.40
N LYS A 283 -18.57 12.94 -0.72
CA LYS A 283 -18.72 13.86 0.41
C LYS A 283 -17.81 13.46 1.55
N VAL A 284 -17.11 14.42 2.12
CA VAL A 284 -16.10 14.17 3.16
C VAL A 284 -16.48 14.83 4.48
N PRO A 285 -16.36 14.14 5.62
CA PRO A 285 -16.60 14.72 6.93
C PRO A 285 -15.47 15.67 7.31
N LYS A 286 -15.70 16.50 8.33
CA LYS A 286 -14.62 17.28 8.95
C LYS A 286 -13.62 16.36 9.65
N SER A 287 -12.38 16.38 9.21
CA SER A 287 -11.28 15.56 9.73
C SER A 287 -9.91 16.17 9.40
N GLN A 288 -8.85 15.39 9.65
CA GLN A 288 -7.48 15.69 9.27
C GLN A 288 -6.93 14.66 8.28
N GLY A 289 -5.99 15.08 7.44
CA GLY A 289 -5.35 14.22 6.45
C GLY A 289 -3.93 14.67 6.14
N LEU A 290 -3.14 13.75 5.61
CA LEU A 290 -1.77 14.01 5.17
C LEU A 290 -1.80 14.42 3.69
N GLN A 291 -1.64 15.70 3.42
CA GLN A 291 -1.49 16.22 2.07
C GLN A 291 -0.05 16.06 1.62
N SER A 292 0.15 15.49 0.43
CA SER A 292 1.46 15.29 -0.17
C SER A 292 1.37 15.30 -1.70
N HIS A 293 2.47 14.98 -2.37
CA HIS A 293 2.51 14.76 -3.80
C HIS A 293 2.80 13.30 -4.11
N SER A 294 2.25 12.78 -5.20
CA SER A 294 2.55 11.44 -5.70
C SER A 294 3.97 11.35 -6.22
N LYS A 295 4.69 10.31 -5.83
CA LYS A 295 5.97 9.94 -6.45
C LYS A 295 5.73 9.41 -7.86
N PRO A 296 6.62 9.68 -8.84
CA PRO A 296 6.70 8.88 -10.06
C PRO A 296 7.06 7.44 -9.67
N ILE A 297 6.20 6.48 -10.01
CA ILE A 297 6.35 5.08 -9.61
C ILE A 297 5.86 4.15 -10.72
N ILE A 298 6.34 2.91 -10.72
CA ILE A 298 5.82 1.84 -11.57
C ILE A 298 4.61 1.21 -10.87
N ASP A 299 3.41 1.43 -11.41
CA ASP A 299 2.21 0.69 -10.98
C ASP A 299 2.25 -0.71 -11.60
N ASN A 300 2.86 -1.64 -10.86
CA ASN A 300 2.91 -3.06 -11.17
C ASN A 300 1.89 -3.88 -10.35
N TRP A 301 1.07 -3.23 -9.53
CA TRP A 301 0.08 -3.88 -8.67
C TRP A 301 -1.34 -3.82 -9.24
N THR A 302 -1.64 -2.87 -10.12
CA THR A 302 -2.93 -2.80 -10.81
C THR A 302 -3.05 -3.88 -11.86
N ASN A 303 -2.05 -3.99 -12.72
CA ASN A 303 -1.96 -4.98 -13.78
C ASN A 303 -0.48 -5.42 -13.88
N PRO A 304 -0.09 -6.48 -13.16
CA PRO A 304 1.30 -6.97 -13.15
C PRO A 304 1.79 -7.39 -14.54
N SER A 305 0.88 -7.82 -15.43
CA SER A 305 1.21 -8.21 -16.81
C SER A 305 1.48 -7.01 -17.72
N ASN A 306 0.99 -5.82 -17.36
CA ASN A 306 1.24 -4.58 -18.09
C ASN A 306 1.51 -3.40 -17.12
N PRO A 307 2.68 -3.37 -16.46
CA PRO A 307 3.01 -2.32 -15.51
C PRO A 307 3.04 -0.94 -16.17
N VAL A 308 2.55 0.07 -15.47
CA VAL A 308 2.49 1.45 -15.98
C VAL A 308 3.49 2.33 -15.24
N ASN A 309 4.41 2.94 -15.98
CA ASN A 309 5.23 4.03 -15.45
C ASN A 309 4.38 5.27 -15.30
N THR A 310 4.15 5.69 -14.06
CA THR A 310 3.32 6.85 -13.76
C THR A 310 4.18 8.12 -13.67
N SER A 311 3.64 9.26 -14.10
CA SER A 311 4.38 10.52 -13.99
C SER A 311 4.45 11.03 -12.55
N GLY A 312 3.50 10.65 -11.70
CA GLY A 312 3.34 11.24 -10.38
C GLY A 312 3.12 12.76 -10.45
N GLY A 313 3.46 13.43 -9.35
CA GLY A 313 3.46 14.89 -9.20
C GLY A 313 2.11 15.51 -8.85
N GLY A 314 1.02 14.75 -8.88
CA GLY A 314 -0.29 15.18 -8.43
C GLY A 314 -0.37 15.34 -6.91
N ILE A 315 -1.24 16.23 -6.43
CA ILE A 315 -1.55 16.41 -5.02
C ILE A 315 -2.43 15.24 -4.58
N GLN A 316 -2.10 14.62 -3.47
CA GLN A 316 -2.89 13.54 -2.89
C GLN A 316 -3.14 13.83 -1.41
N LEU A 317 -4.28 13.34 -0.91
CA LEU A 317 -4.64 13.44 0.49
C LEU A 317 -4.86 12.04 1.05
N PHE A 318 -4.06 11.66 2.05
CA PHE A 318 -4.24 10.41 2.77
C PHE A 318 -5.06 10.62 4.04
N ILE A 319 -6.10 9.81 4.23
CA ILE A 319 -7.01 9.89 5.39
C ILE A 319 -6.93 8.61 6.24
N ASN A 320 -7.24 8.72 7.54
CA ASN A 320 -7.29 7.57 8.43
C ASN A 320 -8.53 6.69 8.19
N ASP A 321 -8.54 5.49 8.77
CA ASP A 321 -9.61 4.50 8.58
C ASP A 321 -10.95 4.93 9.18
N ASP A 322 -10.94 5.69 10.28
CA ASP A 322 -12.17 6.23 10.86
C ASP A 322 -12.84 7.25 9.93
N THR A 323 -12.03 8.10 9.29
CA THR A 323 -12.51 9.06 8.29
C THR A 323 -13.01 8.34 7.05
N LYS A 324 -12.30 7.31 6.58
CA LYS A 324 -12.73 6.47 5.45
C LYS A 324 -14.09 5.82 5.73
N LYS A 325 -14.29 5.26 6.93
CA LYS A 325 -15.58 4.69 7.36
C LYS A 325 -16.70 5.74 7.35
N ALA A 326 -16.42 6.95 7.83
CA ALA A 326 -17.37 8.05 7.79
C ALA A 326 -17.71 8.50 6.35
N VAL A 327 -16.72 8.56 5.45
CA VAL A 327 -16.96 8.82 4.01
C VAL A 327 -17.89 7.78 3.41
N ILE A 328 -17.66 6.48 3.67
CA ILE A 328 -18.52 5.39 3.18
C ILE A 328 -19.96 5.57 3.69
N SER A 329 -20.13 5.86 4.98
CA SER A 329 -21.43 6.04 5.62
C SER A 329 -22.22 7.21 5.02
N ILE A 330 -21.57 8.36 4.82
CA ILE A 330 -22.23 9.58 4.29
C ILE A 330 -22.68 9.37 2.84
N ASN A 331 -21.86 8.69 2.03
CA ASN A 331 -22.13 8.50 0.60
C ASN A 331 -22.99 7.26 0.30
N LYS A 332 -23.37 6.48 1.33
CA LYS A 332 -24.19 5.26 1.21
C LYS A 332 -23.65 4.27 0.16
N VAL A 333 -22.33 4.18 0.06
CA VAL A 333 -21.67 3.32 -0.92
C VAL A 333 -21.86 1.87 -0.49
N GLY A 334 -22.41 1.03 -1.36
CA GLY A 334 -22.63 -0.39 -1.10
C GLY A 334 -23.84 -0.71 -0.21
N ILE A 335 -24.79 0.22 -0.08
CA ILE A 335 -26.15 -0.03 0.45
C ILE A 335 -27.09 -0.33 -0.72
#